data_AF-A0A1C6Q6U8-F1
#
_entry.id   AF-A0A1C6Q6U8-F1
#
_cell.length_a   1.000
_cell.length_b   1.000
_cell.length_c   1.000
_cell.angle_alpha   90.00
_cell.angle_beta   90.00
_cell.angle_gamma   90.00
#
_symmetry.space_group_name_H-M   'P 1'
#
loop_
_entity.id
_entity.type
_entity.pdbx_description
1 polymer ?
#
loop_
_entity_poly.entity_id
_entity_poly.type
_entity_poly.pdbx_seq_one_letter_code
_entity_poly.pdbx_strand_id
1 'polypeptide(L)'
;MLSDRIRSAAGTFAVGALAAHLVSTVLQNTPDSYNQDLRKFTGGWPIPGWRFFAPNPGVQNVHLLVREAVPDDDGTTPWRDVTPEVPHGWTQVLWNPGSRGPKALFDAMQQLSVMSANQADFSWVTQSVPYQLVFAASRAVAAENARALQFLLMNVFPSAPPDQRMKPILTSEWIPLGPRAVEEAGR
;
A
#
# COMPACT_ATOMS: atom_id res chain seq x y z
N MET A 1 51.61 2.29 -34.89
CA MET A 1 52.05 1.09 -34.14
C MET A 1 51.88 1.23 -32.63
N LEU A 2 52.62 2.12 -31.94
CA LEU A 2 52.45 2.30 -30.47
C LEU A 2 51.07 2.90 -30.12
N SER A 3 50.62 3.89 -30.89
CA SER A 3 49.30 4.52 -30.78
C SER A 3 48.14 3.52 -30.90
N ASP A 4 48.26 2.55 -31.80
CA ASP A 4 47.19 1.60 -32.12
C ASP A 4 47.09 0.52 -31.04
N ARG A 5 48.24 0.11 -30.50
CA ARG A 5 48.31 -0.79 -29.34
C ARG A 5 47.70 -0.15 -28.09
N ILE A 6 47.97 1.14 -27.85
CA ILE A 6 47.39 1.88 -26.72
C ILE A 6 45.87 2.02 -26.87
N ARG A 7 45.37 2.37 -28.07
CA ARG A 7 43.90 2.44 -28.31
C ARG A 7 43.22 1.09 -28.13
N SER A 8 43.82 0.02 -28.63
CA SER A 8 43.30 -1.34 -28.47
C SER A 8 43.22 -1.74 -27.01
N ALA A 9 44.31 -1.53 -26.25
CA ALA A 9 44.36 -1.83 -24.82
C ALA A 9 43.33 -1.00 -24.01
N ALA A 10 43.22 0.30 -24.30
CA ALA A 10 42.23 1.17 -23.65
C ALA A 10 40.78 0.73 -23.98
N GLY A 11 40.53 0.31 -25.23
CA GLY A 11 39.23 -0.22 -25.64
C GLY A 11 38.87 -1.51 -24.92
N THR A 12 39.79 -2.47 -24.83
CA THR A 12 39.57 -3.72 -24.08
C THR A 12 39.30 -3.45 -22.61
N PHE A 13 40.05 -2.52 -21.99
CA PHE A 13 39.82 -2.13 -20.60
C PHE A 13 38.43 -1.50 -20.40
N ALA A 14 38.03 -0.58 -21.28
CA ALA A 14 36.72 0.06 -21.19
C ALA A 14 35.56 -0.94 -21.33
N VAL A 15 35.67 -1.88 -22.26
CA VAL A 15 34.67 -2.97 -22.44
C VAL A 15 34.61 -3.86 -21.20
N GLY A 16 35.76 -4.24 -20.64
CA GLY A 16 35.83 -5.05 -19.42
C GLY A 16 35.21 -4.34 -18.22
N ALA A 17 35.48 -3.05 -18.05
CA ALA A 17 34.92 -2.23 -16.99
C ALA A 17 33.39 -2.11 -17.09
N LEU A 18 32.86 -1.88 -18.31
CA LEU A 18 31.41 -1.85 -18.55
C LEU A 18 30.74 -3.21 -18.32
N ALA A 19 31.37 -4.29 -18.78
CA ALA A 19 30.86 -5.64 -18.57
C ALA A 19 30.82 -6.01 -17.07
N ALA A 20 31.89 -5.69 -16.33
CA ALA A 20 31.93 -5.88 -14.88
C ALA A 20 30.85 -5.04 -14.18
N HIS A 21 30.68 -3.77 -14.57
CA HIS A 21 29.64 -2.90 -14.01
C HIS A 21 28.22 -3.43 -14.27
N LEU A 22 27.95 -3.91 -15.48
CA LEU A 22 26.66 -4.52 -15.84
C LEU A 22 26.40 -5.80 -15.03
N VAL A 23 27.38 -6.69 -14.93
CA VAL A 23 27.26 -7.94 -14.16
C VAL A 23 27.04 -7.62 -12.67
N SER A 24 27.80 -6.70 -12.10
CA SER A 24 27.59 -6.23 -10.72
C SER A 24 26.21 -5.63 -10.52
N THR A 25 25.70 -4.87 -11.50
CA THR A 25 24.34 -4.33 -11.46
C THR A 25 23.29 -5.44 -11.47
N VAL A 26 23.41 -6.44 -12.35
CA VAL A 26 22.47 -7.58 -12.39
C VAL A 26 22.50 -8.36 -11.08
N LEU A 27 23.69 -8.70 -10.57
CA LEU A 27 23.85 -9.48 -9.34
C LEU A 27 23.32 -8.74 -8.10
N GLN A 28 23.60 -7.43 -7.97
CA GLN A 28 23.08 -6.59 -6.88
C GLN A 28 21.54 -6.48 -6.91
N ASN A 29 20.93 -6.66 -8.08
CA ASN A 29 19.49 -6.59 -8.27
C ASN A 29 18.81 -7.98 -8.31
N THR A 30 19.52 -9.08 -8.01
CA THR A 30 18.91 -10.41 -7.85
C THR A 30 18.06 -10.51 -6.56
N PRO A 31 17.10 -11.48 -6.48
CA PRO A 31 16.24 -11.66 -5.30
C PRO A 31 17.03 -11.83 -3.99
N ASP A 32 16.42 -11.43 -2.86
CA ASP A 32 17.12 -11.34 -1.55
C ASP A 32 17.72 -12.65 -1.05
N SER A 33 17.27 -13.80 -1.54
CA SER A 33 17.88 -15.10 -1.24
C SER A 33 19.31 -15.26 -1.75
N TYR A 34 19.75 -14.44 -2.71
CA TYR A 34 21.08 -14.52 -3.34
C TYR A 34 21.88 -13.22 -3.25
N ASN A 35 21.41 -12.24 -2.48
CA ASN A 35 21.95 -10.89 -2.47
C ASN A 35 23.36 -10.83 -1.85
N GLN A 36 24.37 -10.56 -2.69
CA GLN A 36 25.70 -10.17 -2.26
C GLN A 36 25.78 -8.64 -2.35
N ASP A 37 26.15 -7.96 -1.27
CA ASP A 37 26.34 -6.51 -1.28
C ASP A 37 27.62 -6.15 -2.04
N LEU A 38 27.51 -6.06 -3.37
CA LEU A 38 28.63 -5.82 -4.29
C LEU A 38 29.10 -4.37 -4.32
N ARG A 39 28.36 -3.43 -3.72
CA ARG A 39 28.75 -2.01 -3.57
C ARG A 39 30.12 -1.83 -2.91
N LYS A 40 30.55 -2.79 -2.10
CA LYS A 40 31.87 -2.77 -1.43
C LYS A 40 33.04 -3.06 -2.39
N PHE A 41 32.76 -3.68 -3.55
CA PHE A 41 33.77 -4.11 -4.52
C PHE A 41 33.84 -3.21 -5.76
N THR A 42 32.97 -2.20 -5.89
CA THR A 42 32.94 -1.32 -7.06
C THR A 42 33.80 -0.07 -6.95
N GLY A 43 34.61 0.06 -5.89
CA GLY A 43 35.59 1.16 -5.78
C GLY A 43 34.98 2.56 -5.83
N GLY A 44 33.73 2.71 -5.41
CA GLY A 44 32.99 3.98 -5.48
C GLY A 44 32.20 4.21 -6.77
N TRP A 45 32.26 3.28 -7.75
CA TRP A 45 31.39 3.35 -8.93
C TRP A 45 29.94 3.07 -8.51
N PRO A 46 29.00 4.00 -8.74
CA PRO A 46 27.59 3.79 -8.42
C PRO A 46 27.01 2.62 -9.20
N ILE A 47 26.36 1.69 -8.50
CA ILE A 47 25.58 0.59 -9.09
C ILE A 47 24.10 1.01 -9.09
N PRO A 48 23.44 1.08 -10.26
CA PRO A 48 22.01 1.36 -10.32
C PRO A 48 21.17 0.32 -9.55
N GLY A 49 20.25 0.80 -8.72
CA GLY A 49 19.23 -0.03 -8.09
C GLY A 49 17.92 0.07 -8.84
N TRP A 50 17.41 -1.04 -9.37
CA TRP A 50 16.10 -1.14 -10.04
C TRP A 50 15.14 -2.06 -9.29
N ARG A 51 15.46 -2.38 -8.03
CA ARG A 51 14.58 -3.08 -7.10
C ARG A 51 13.41 -2.17 -6.71
N PHE A 52 12.53 -1.93 -7.67
CA PHE A 52 11.34 -1.10 -7.52
C PHE A 52 10.25 -1.82 -6.69
N PHE A 53 10.39 -3.13 -6.47
CA PHE A 53 9.36 -3.99 -5.89
C PHE A 53 9.90 -5.09 -4.96
N ALA A 54 11.12 -5.02 -4.45
CA ALA A 54 11.73 -6.12 -3.67
C ALA A 54 11.77 -5.85 -2.15
N PRO A 55 11.76 -6.87 -1.27
CA PRO A 55 11.69 -8.30 -1.58
C PRO A 55 10.32 -8.83 -1.97
N ASN A 56 9.25 -8.36 -1.33
CA ASN A 56 7.94 -8.98 -1.37
C ASN A 56 6.85 -7.90 -1.57
N PRO A 57 6.61 -7.49 -2.82
CA PRO A 57 5.61 -6.48 -3.13
C PRO A 57 4.21 -7.09 -3.00
N GLY A 58 3.25 -6.35 -2.44
CA GLY A 58 1.83 -6.72 -2.51
C GLY A 58 1.45 -8.05 -1.86
N VAL A 59 2.16 -8.49 -0.82
CA VAL A 59 1.85 -9.75 -0.11
C VAL A 59 0.50 -9.76 0.62
N GLN A 60 -0.06 -8.57 0.84
CA GLN A 60 -1.34 -8.40 1.52
C GLN A 60 -2.14 -7.27 0.88
N ASN A 61 -3.45 -7.45 0.89
CA ASN A 61 -4.43 -6.42 0.59
C ASN A 61 -5.09 -5.98 1.90
N VAL A 62 -5.31 -4.68 2.07
CA VAL A 62 -6.10 -4.17 3.19
C VAL A 62 -7.51 -3.89 2.71
N HIS A 63 -8.49 -4.49 3.38
CA HIS A 63 -9.90 -4.27 3.12
C HIS A 63 -10.53 -3.44 4.24
N LEU A 64 -11.41 -2.52 3.86
CA LEU A 64 -12.27 -1.75 4.75
C LEU A 64 -13.65 -2.40 4.81
N LEU A 65 -13.99 -2.99 5.95
CA LEU A 65 -15.30 -3.56 6.21
C LEU A 65 -16.10 -2.60 7.09
N VAL A 66 -17.39 -2.43 6.80
CA VAL A 66 -18.31 -1.61 7.59
C VAL A 66 -19.54 -2.42 7.98
N ARG A 67 -20.02 -2.20 9.19
CA ARG A 67 -21.35 -2.64 9.65
C ARG A 67 -22.03 -1.53 10.44
N GLU A 68 -23.35 -1.64 10.55
CA GLU A 68 -24.22 -0.58 11.06
C GLU A 68 -25.19 -1.17 12.09
N ALA A 69 -25.58 -0.33 13.05
CA ALA A 69 -26.70 -0.61 13.95
C ALA A 69 -28.00 -0.09 13.33
N VAL A 70 -28.99 -0.97 13.22
CA VAL A 70 -30.29 -0.68 12.59
C VAL A 70 -31.22 0.00 13.61
N PRO A 71 -32.12 0.93 13.20
CA PRO A 71 -33.01 1.63 14.13
C PRO A 71 -34.04 0.76 14.87
N ASP A 72 -34.57 -0.28 14.20
CA ASP A 72 -35.80 -0.97 14.61
C ASP A 72 -35.59 -2.38 15.17
N ASP A 73 -34.36 -2.89 15.15
CA ASP A 73 -34.00 -4.18 15.72
C ASP A 73 -32.66 -4.01 16.44
N ASP A 74 -32.43 -4.70 17.56
CA ASP A 74 -31.13 -4.68 18.28
C ASP A 74 -30.02 -5.41 17.48
N GLY A 75 -30.28 -5.60 16.18
CA GLY A 75 -29.46 -6.27 15.20
C GLY A 75 -28.44 -5.34 14.56
N THR A 76 -27.34 -5.97 14.14
CA THR A 76 -26.29 -5.32 13.37
C THR A 76 -26.30 -5.86 11.95
N THR A 77 -26.03 -5.01 10.97
CA THR A 77 -25.88 -5.48 9.59
C THR A 77 -24.65 -6.41 9.48
N PRO A 78 -24.66 -7.38 8.54
CA PRO A 78 -23.45 -8.13 8.23
C PRO A 78 -22.32 -7.19 7.79
N TRP A 79 -21.07 -7.61 8.03
CA TRP A 79 -19.91 -6.88 7.50
C TRP A 79 -19.98 -6.77 5.98
N ARG A 80 -19.91 -5.54 5.48
CA ARG A 80 -19.87 -5.23 4.05
C ARG A 80 -18.50 -4.69 3.69
N ASP A 81 -17.88 -5.24 2.66
CA ASP A 81 -16.65 -4.68 2.09
C ASP A 81 -16.99 -3.41 1.31
N VAL A 82 -16.33 -2.32 1.69
CA VAL A 82 -16.49 -0.99 1.08
C VAL A 82 -15.16 -0.46 0.56
N THR A 83 -14.18 -1.34 0.39
CA THR A 83 -12.89 -1.00 -0.22
C THR A 83 -13.11 -0.47 -1.64
N PRO A 84 -12.64 0.74 -1.98
CA PRO A 84 -12.93 1.34 -3.28
C PRO A 84 -12.37 0.51 -4.44
N GLU A 85 -13.22 0.24 -5.43
CA GLU A 85 -12.77 -0.31 -6.71
C GLU A 85 -12.11 0.80 -7.52
N VAL A 86 -10.89 0.55 -8.01
CA VAL A 86 -10.21 1.45 -8.94
C VAL A 86 -10.51 0.96 -10.35
N PRO A 87 -11.17 1.76 -11.21
CA PRO A 87 -11.39 1.37 -12.59
C PRO A 87 -10.05 1.10 -13.29
N HIS A 88 -10.05 0.22 -14.28
CA HIS A 88 -8.87 -0.14 -15.06
C HIS A 88 -9.17 0.04 -16.55
N GLY A 89 -8.57 1.06 -17.16
CA GLY A 89 -8.73 1.37 -18.59
C GLY A 89 -7.44 1.92 -19.19
N TRP A 90 -7.28 1.77 -20.51
CA TRP A 90 -6.07 2.21 -21.20
C TRP A 90 -5.81 3.73 -21.07
N THR A 91 -6.88 4.54 -21.02
CA THR A 91 -6.77 6.00 -20.83
C THR A 91 -6.19 6.38 -19.47
N GLN A 92 -6.35 5.53 -18.47
CA GLN A 92 -5.85 5.76 -17.10
C GLN A 92 -4.35 5.54 -16.97
N VAL A 93 -3.71 4.89 -17.95
CA VAL A 93 -2.25 4.84 -18.04
C VAL A 93 -1.69 6.25 -18.29
N LEU A 94 -2.40 7.04 -19.10
CA LEU A 94 -2.01 8.41 -19.42
C LEU A 94 -2.51 9.42 -18.39
N TRP A 95 -3.73 9.24 -17.86
CA TRP A 95 -4.36 10.19 -16.93
C TRP A 95 -5.38 9.52 -16.00
N ASN A 96 -5.10 9.47 -14.70
CA ASN A 96 -5.97 8.81 -13.69
C ASN A 96 -6.23 9.68 -12.45
N PRO A 97 -6.98 10.79 -12.58
CA PRO A 97 -7.28 11.67 -11.44
C PRO A 97 -8.18 10.99 -10.40
N GLY A 98 -9.04 10.05 -10.84
CA GLY A 98 -9.96 9.31 -9.97
C GLY A 98 -9.28 8.37 -8.98
N SER A 99 -8.02 7.99 -9.21
CA SER A 99 -7.25 7.13 -8.30
C SER A 99 -6.79 7.83 -7.02
N ARG A 100 -6.84 9.17 -6.94
CA ARG A 100 -6.32 9.92 -5.79
C ARG A 100 -7.07 9.62 -4.50
N GLY A 101 -8.40 9.54 -4.55
CA GLY A 101 -9.25 9.21 -3.40
C GLY A 101 -9.00 7.79 -2.86
N PRO A 102 -9.16 6.76 -3.70
CA PRO A 102 -8.81 5.38 -3.34
C PRO A 102 -7.39 5.23 -2.81
N LYS A 103 -6.41 5.92 -3.43
CA LYS A 103 -5.03 5.89 -2.96
C LYS A 103 -4.84 6.56 -1.60
N ALA A 104 -5.48 7.71 -1.36
CA ALA A 104 -5.42 8.37 -0.05
C ALA A 104 -6.02 7.49 1.06
N LEU A 105 -7.14 6.81 0.79
CA LEU A 105 -7.71 5.84 1.72
C LEU A 105 -6.79 4.64 1.92
N PHE A 106 -6.22 4.09 0.85
CA PHE A 106 -5.25 3.00 0.94
C PHE A 106 -4.05 3.37 1.80
N ASP A 107 -3.45 4.54 1.57
CA ASP A 107 -2.29 5.02 2.33
C ASP A 107 -2.65 5.22 3.82
N ALA A 108 -3.86 5.72 4.13
CA ALA A 108 -4.37 5.83 5.49
C ALA A 108 -4.54 4.46 6.17
N MET A 109 -5.13 3.48 5.47
CA MET A 109 -5.28 2.12 5.97
C MET A 109 -3.92 1.44 6.23
N GLN A 110 -2.94 1.64 5.34
CA GLN A 110 -1.57 1.15 5.52
C GLN A 110 -0.91 1.78 6.75
N GLN A 111 -1.06 3.08 6.94
CA GLN A 111 -0.50 3.77 8.11
C GLN A 111 -1.11 3.22 9.41
N LEU A 112 -2.41 2.96 9.46
CA LEU A 112 -3.05 2.32 10.62
C LEU A 112 -2.54 0.89 10.84
N SER A 113 -2.28 0.13 9.77
CA SER A 113 -1.66 -1.19 9.86
C SER A 113 -0.26 -1.12 10.49
N VAL A 114 0.56 -0.14 10.09
CA VAL A 114 1.88 0.10 10.68
C VAL A 114 1.78 0.54 12.14
N MET A 115 0.83 1.42 12.49
CA MET A 115 0.60 1.84 13.88
C MET A 115 0.18 0.66 14.76
N SER A 116 -0.73 -0.19 14.29
CA SER A 116 -1.17 -1.42 14.98
C SER A 116 -0.01 -2.40 15.16
N ALA A 117 0.80 -2.64 14.11
CA ALA A 117 1.97 -3.52 14.18
C ALA A 117 3.04 -3.03 15.18
N ASN A 118 3.17 -1.72 15.35
CA ASN A 118 4.08 -1.10 16.33
C ASN A 118 3.45 -0.94 17.73
N GLN A 119 2.30 -1.57 17.98
CA GLN A 119 1.61 -1.55 19.27
C GLN A 119 1.29 -0.13 19.77
N ALA A 120 0.95 0.77 18.83
CA ALA A 120 0.53 2.11 19.20
C ALA A 120 -0.73 2.07 20.08
N ASP A 121 -0.79 2.95 21.07
CA ASP A 121 -1.95 3.09 21.94
C ASP A 121 -3.20 3.42 21.11
N PHE A 122 -4.32 2.74 21.39
CA PHE A 122 -5.58 2.93 20.69
C PHE A 122 -6.07 4.38 20.75
N SER A 123 -5.87 5.08 21.87
CA SER A 123 -6.21 6.49 22.03
C SER A 123 -5.44 7.41 21.07
N TRP A 124 -4.18 7.07 20.78
CA TRP A 124 -3.36 7.79 19.81
C TRP A 124 -3.81 7.47 18.37
N VAL A 125 -4.17 6.22 18.11
CA VAL A 125 -4.68 5.77 16.81
C VAL A 125 -5.96 6.52 16.45
N THR A 126 -6.94 6.63 17.35
CA THR A 126 -8.24 7.28 17.06
C THR A 126 -8.13 8.79 16.83
N GLN A 127 -7.11 9.45 17.38
CA GLN A 127 -6.84 10.88 17.18
C GLN A 127 -6.02 11.17 15.91
N SER A 128 -5.51 10.13 15.24
CA SER A 128 -4.64 10.28 14.08
C SER A 128 -5.40 10.64 12.81
N VAL A 129 -4.76 11.42 11.92
CA VAL A 129 -5.28 11.72 10.58
C VAL A 129 -5.72 10.48 9.79
N PRO A 130 -4.94 9.37 9.72
CA PRO A 130 -5.37 8.20 8.95
C PRO A 130 -6.63 7.55 9.52
N TYR A 131 -6.83 7.55 10.84
CA TYR A 131 -8.09 7.08 11.44
C TYR A 131 -9.26 7.94 11.00
N GLN A 132 -9.12 9.27 11.03
CA GLN A 132 -10.17 10.18 10.61
C GLN A 132 -10.52 10.04 9.13
N LEU A 133 -9.53 9.78 8.26
CA LEU A 133 -9.75 9.52 6.84
C LEU A 133 -10.52 8.22 6.60
N VAL A 134 -10.16 7.14 7.31
CA VAL A 134 -10.89 5.87 7.24
C VAL A 134 -12.30 6.03 7.77
N PHE A 135 -12.48 6.70 8.92
CA PHE A 135 -13.79 6.99 9.47
C PHE A 135 -14.65 7.82 8.51
N ALA A 136 -14.11 8.86 7.90
CA ALA A 136 -14.82 9.68 6.92
C ALA A 136 -15.27 8.85 5.71
N ALA A 137 -14.41 7.97 5.20
CA ALA A 137 -14.75 7.06 4.10
C ALA A 137 -15.84 6.05 4.51
N SER A 138 -15.74 5.43 5.69
CA SER A 138 -16.76 4.54 6.24
C SER A 138 -18.09 5.25 6.45
N ARG A 139 -18.06 6.49 6.94
CA ARG A 139 -19.26 7.31 7.12
C ARG A 139 -19.88 7.69 5.78
N ALA A 140 -19.11 7.94 4.73
CA ALA A 140 -19.64 8.32 3.42
C ALA A 140 -20.54 7.23 2.83
N VAL A 141 -20.18 5.95 3.03
CA VAL A 141 -20.93 4.79 2.52
C VAL A 141 -22.01 4.27 3.49
N ALA A 142 -22.12 4.88 4.67
CA ALA A 142 -23.09 4.48 5.67
C ALA A 142 -24.52 4.83 5.24
N ALA A 143 -25.46 3.95 5.56
CA ALA A 143 -26.89 4.16 5.34
C ALA A 143 -27.39 5.40 6.07
N GLU A 144 -28.34 6.12 5.46
CA GLU A 144 -28.86 7.38 6.01
C GLU A 144 -29.56 7.23 7.35
N ASN A 145 -30.19 6.06 7.58
CA ASN A 145 -30.88 5.71 8.80
C ASN A 145 -30.00 4.93 9.80
N ALA A 146 -28.71 4.73 9.53
CA ALA A 146 -27.84 4.01 10.46
C ALA A 146 -27.66 4.83 11.76
N ARG A 147 -27.91 4.21 12.91
CA ARG A 147 -27.78 4.88 14.23
C ARG A 147 -26.33 4.98 14.69
N ALA A 148 -25.54 3.97 14.36
CA ALA A 148 -24.12 3.90 14.65
C ALA A 148 -23.44 3.07 13.57
N LEU A 149 -22.16 3.35 13.34
CA LEU A 149 -21.33 2.57 12.44
C LEU A 149 -20.12 2.00 13.18
N GLN A 150 -19.65 0.87 12.70
CA GLN A 150 -18.38 0.30 13.09
C GLN A 150 -17.62 -0.10 11.83
N PHE A 151 -16.32 0.18 11.79
CA PHE A 151 -15.47 -0.27 10.70
C PHE A 151 -14.37 -1.20 11.20
N LEU A 152 -13.93 -2.09 10.32
CA LEU A 152 -12.89 -3.08 10.55
C LEU A 152 -11.91 -3.04 9.37
N LEU A 153 -10.63 -2.86 9.70
CA LEU A 153 -9.55 -3.05 8.75
C LEU A 153 -9.08 -4.50 8.79
N MET A 154 -9.08 -5.16 7.65
CA MET A 154 -8.73 -6.57 7.50
C MET A 154 -7.57 -6.73 6.52
N ASN A 155 -6.48 -7.36 6.96
CA ASN A 155 -5.46 -7.82 6.04
C ASN A 155 -5.89 -9.15 5.41
N VAL A 156 -5.76 -9.24 4.09
CA VAL A 156 -5.95 -10.46 3.31
C VAL A 156 -4.61 -10.83 2.67
N PHE A 157 -4.11 -12.03 2.95
CA PHE A 157 -2.90 -12.61 2.38
C PHE A 157 -3.29 -13.69 1.36
N PRO A 158 -3.36 -13.36 0.04
CA PRO A 158 -3.90 -14.29 -0.95
C PRO A 158 -3.10 -15.59 -1.07
N SER A 159 -1.79 -15.51 -0.85
CA SER A 159 -0.86 -16.65 -0.93
C SER A 159 -0.74 -17.46 0.36
N ALA A 160 -1.37 -17.04 1.46
CA ALA A 160 -1.29 -17.75 2.73
C ALA A 160 -2.26 -18.95 2.79
N PRO A 161 -1.99 -19.95 3.66
CA PRO A 161 -2.94 -21.01 3.98
C PRO A 161 -4.32 -20.48 4.41
N PRO A 162 -5.43 -21.18 4.12
CA PRO A 162 -6.80 -20.71 4.38
C PRO A 162 -7.03 -20.13 5.78
N ASP A 163 -6.47 -20.76 6.81
CA ASP A 163 -6.55 -20.39 8.23
C ASP A 163 -5.78 -19.11 8.58
N GLN A 164 -4.87 -18.66 7.72
CA GLN A 164 -3.98 -17.52 7.96
C GLN A 164 -4.18 -16.38 6.96
N ARG A 165 -5.14 -16.51 6.02
CA ARG A 165 -5.37 -15.49 5.00
C ARG A 165 -5.92 -14.20 5.56
N MET A 166 -6.69 -14.25 6.64
CA MET A 166 -7.39 -13.09 7.17
C MET A 166 -6.83 -12.72 8.54
N LYS A 167 -6.35 -11.48 8.69
CA LYS A 167 -5.87 -10.96 9.97
C LYS A 167 -6.48 -9.58 10.24
N PRO A 168 -7.30 -9.42 11.30
CA PRO A 168 -7.84 -8.12 11.65
C PRO A 168 -6.69 -7.20 12.10
N ILE A 169 -6.71 -5.96 11.59
CA ILE A 169 -5.74 -4.92 11.95
C ILE A 169 -6.28 -4.08 13.12
N LEU A 170 -7.50 -3.60 12.95
CA LEU A 170 -8.16 -2.68 13.86
C LEU A 170 -9.68 -2.76 13.65
N THR A 171 -10.41 -2.84 14.75
CA THR A 171 -11.86 -2.64 14.79
C THR A 171 -12.11 -1.33 15.52
N SER A 172 -12.89 -0.43 14.92
CA SER A 172 -13.30 0.80 15.61
C SER A 172 -14.22 0.46 16.79
N GLU A 173 -14.38 1.40 17.72
CA GLU A 173 -15.55 1.38 18.59
C GLU A 173 -16.82 1.62 17.76
N TRP A 174 -18.00 1.41 18.37
CA TRP A 174 -19.24 1.85 17.77
C TRP A 174 -19.28 3.37 17.79
N ILE A 175 -19.34 3.98 16.60
CA ILE A 175 -19.36 5.43 16.44
C ILE A 175 -20.80 5.86 16.19
N PRO A 176 -21.43 6.62 17.10
CA PRO A 176 -22.76 7.14 16.90
C PRO A 176 -22.81 8.02 15.66
N LEU A 177 -23.80 7.78 14.80
CA LEU A 177 -24.11 8.64 13.68
C LEU A 177 -25.19 9.62 14.13
N GLY A 178 -24.84 10.91 14.20
CA GLY A 178 -25.85 11.95 14.33
C GLY A 178 -26.73 12.00 13.07
N PRO A 179 -27.98 12.52 13.17
CA PRO A 179 -28.82 12.72 12.00
C PRO A 179 -28.04 13.50 10.95
N ARG A 180 -27.90 12.95 9.74
CA ARG A 180 -27.34 13.70 8.61
C ARG A 180 -28.26 14.90 8.41
N ALA A 181 -27.72 16.11 8.52
CA ALA A 181 -28.41 17.27 8.00
C ALA A 181 -28.73 16.96 6.54
N VAL A 182 -30.01 16.96 6.18
CA VAL A 182 -30.43 16.89 4.79
C VAL A 182 -29.81 18.12 4.15
N GLU A 183 -28.70 17.92 3.45
CA GLU A 183 -28.13 18.96 2.62
C GLU A 183 -29.16 19.14 1.50
N GLU A 184 -29.96 20.20 1.58
CA GLU A 184 -30.85 20.62 0.51
C GLU A 184 -29.98 20.83 -0.74
N ALA A 185 -29.86 19.78 -1.56
CA ALA A 185 -29.27 19.85 -2.88
C ALA A 185 -30.29 20.52 -3.82
N GLY A 186 -30.54 21.80 -3.56
CA GLY A 186 -31.03 22.76 -4.52
C GLY A 186 -29.87 23.67 -4.91
N ARG A 187 -29.14 23.29 -5.97
CA ARG A 187 -28.55 24.15 -7.01
C ARG A 187 -27.64 23.36 -7.95
#